data_AF-A0A2L2X836-F1
#
_entry.id   AF-A0A2L2X836-F1
#
_cell.length_a   1.000
_cell.length_b   1.000
_cell.length_c   1.000
_cell.angle_alpha   90.00
_cell.angle_beta   90.00
_cell.angle_gamma   90.00
#
_symmetry.space_group_name_H-M   'P 1'
#
loop_
_entity.id
_entity.type
_entity.pdbx_description
1 polymer ?
#
loop_
_entity_poly.entity_id
_entity_poly.type
_entity_poly.pdbx_seq_one_letter_code
_entity_poly.pdbx_strand_id
1 'polypeptide(L)'
;MIVLFDEFQDASRAVDAGIYKKMRSHFQNQESVAYMFFGSKEGIMDTLFGSRKEAFYRFATILPIPLIPENAWIKYIIEKFSHRGIKTEYQIIKEILSRTGGHPQNTMVVCSEIFYALIEAGENTITPGIVRLGYDRTLITLTPVYDEILDKLSQRFKVRDVLKRIVSDKSVYAKNINPNEAKRAVDHLVSKL
;
A
#
# COMPACT_ATOMS: atom_id res chain seq x y z
N MET A 1 25.72 11.94 -12.19
CA MET A 1 24.32 11.86 -12.66
C MET A 1 23.57 10.85 -11.81
N ILE A 2 22.28 11.06 -11.50
CA ILE A 2 21.45 10.08 -10.80
C ILE A 2 20.32 9.65 -11.75
N VAL A 3 20.12 8.35 -11.92
CA VAL A 3 19.04 7.78 -12.72
C VAL A 3 18.13 6.97 -11.79
N LEU A 4 16.84 7.31 -11.80
CA LEU A 4 15.83 6.65 -10.99
C LEU A 4 14.97 5.77 -11.88
N PHE A 5 14.83 4.50 -11.51
CA PHE A 5 13.88 3.57 -12.10
C PHE A 5 12.77 3.31 -11.09
N ASP A 6 11.56 3.75 -11.42
CA ASP A 6 10.36 3.43 -10.65
C ASP A 6 9.69 2.16 -11.20
N GLU A 7 9.08 1.39 -10.29
CA GLU A 7 8.51 0.08 -10.56
C GLU A 7 9.43 -0.84 -11.39
N PHE A 8 10.71 -0.87 -11.03
CA PHE A 8 11.78 -1.53 -11.80
C PHE A 8 11.48 -3.01 -12.09
N GLN A 9 10.77 -3.69 -11.18
CA GLN A 9 10.40 -5.09 -11.34
C GLN A 9 9.48 -5.37 -12.55
N ASP A 10 8.80 -4.35 -13.08
CA ASP A 10 7.87 -4.50 -14.20
C ASP A 10 8.56 -4.33 -15.57
N ALA A 11 9.85 -3.97 -15.61
CA ALA A 11 10.60 -3.81 -16.85
C ALA A 11 10.60 -5.07 -17.72
N SER A 12 10.69 -6.26 -17.13
CA SER A 12 10.64 -7.53 -17.87
C SER A 12 9.28 -7.83 -18.49
N ARG A 13 8.20 -7.29 -17.91
CA ARG A 13 6.84 -7.41 -18.46
C ARG A 13 6.62 -6.44 -19.60
N ALA A 14 7.20 -5.24 -19.52
CA ALA A 14 7.06 -4.20 -20.52
C ALA A 14 7.88 -4.47 -21.79
N VAL A 15 9.04 -5.14 -21.66
CA VAL A 15 9.97 -5.36 -22.78
C VAL A 15 10.10 -6.85 -23.09
N ASP A 16 10.97 -7.55 -22.37
CA ASP A 16 11.22 -8.98 -22.50
C ASP A 16 11.97 -9.51 -21.27
N ALA A 17 11.98 -10.83 -21.06
CA ALA A 17 12.65 -11.44 -19.91
C ALA A 17 14.18 -11.22 -19.86
N GLY A 18 14.81 -10.90 -21.00
CA GLY A 18 16.24 -10.62 -21.12
C GLY A 18 16.62 -9.16 -20.88
N ILE A 19 15.66 -8.25 -20.66
CA ILE A 19 15.93 -6.82 -20.50
C ILE A 19 16.92 -6.53 -19.37
N TYR A 20 16.81 -7.23 -18.23
CA TYR A 20 17.70 -7.00 -17.09
C TYR A 20 19.16 -7.33 -17.42
N LYS A 21 19.42 -8.35 -18.25
CA LYS A 21 20.78 -8.69 -18.69
C LYS A 21 21.35 -7.60 -19.60
N LYS A 22 20.54 -7.08 -20.53
CA LYS A 22 20.91 -5.97 -21.42
C LYS A 22 21.24 -4.73 -20.59
N MET A 23 20.35 -4.33 -19.67
CA MET A 23 20.56 -3.18 -18.79
C MET A 23 21.84 -3.33 -17.97
N ARG A 24 22.06 -4.51 -17.34
CA ARG A 24 23.29 -4.78 -16.58
C ARG A 24 24.56 -4.60 -17.43
N SER A 25 24.57 -5.11 -18.66
CA SER A 25 25.74 -4.98 -19.55
C SER A 25 26.09 -3.54 -19.91
N HIS A 26 25.09 -2.65 -19.97
CA HIS A 26 25.33 -1.23 -20.20
C HIS A 26 25.71 -0.51 -18.92
N PHE A 27 24.96 -0.71 -17.83
CA PHE A 27 25.11 0.06 -16.60
C PHE A 27 26.45 -0.19 -15.91
N GLN A 28 26.98 -1.41 -15.97
CA GLN A 28 28.25 -1.75 -15.33
C GLN A 28 29.46 -1.01 -15.93
N ASN A 29 29.35 -0.52 -17.18
CA ASN A 29 30.41 0.21 -17.86
C ASN A 29 30.24 1.74 -17.73
N GLN A 30 29.15 2.21 -17.12
CA GLN A 30 28.92 3.63 -16.95
C GLN A 30 29.61 4.12 -15.68
N GLU A 31 30.47 5.11 -15.83
CA GLU A 31 31.14 5.79 -14.73
C GLU A 31 30.41 7.08 -14.36
N SER A 32 30.54 7.53 -13.10
CA SER A 32 29.92 8.77 -12.61
C SER A 32 28.38 8.81 -12.69
N VAL A 33 27.74 7.64 -12.69
CA VAL A 33 26.28 7.47 -12.64
C VAL A 33 25.90 6.66 -11.40
N ALA A 34 24.95 7.17 -10.61
CA ALA A 34 24.31 6.44 -9.53
C ALA A 34 22.92 6.00 -9.98
N TYR A 35 22.61 4.72 -9.82
CA TYR A 35 21.29 4.17 -10.11
C TYR A 35 20.51 3.92 -8.83
N MET A 36 19.26 4.36 -8.82
CA MET A 36 18.30 4.06 -7.77
C MET A 36 17.13 3.30 -8.38
N PHE A 37 16.79 2.17 -7.77
CA PHE A 37 15.74 1.29 -8.22
C PHE A 37 14.65 1.22 -7.16
N PHE A 38 13.43 1.59 -7.52
CA PHE A 38 12.24 1.54 -6.69
C PHE A 38 11.30 0.46 -7.21
N GLY A 39 10.52 -0.13 -6.31
CA GLY A 39 9.55 -1.15 -6.68
C GLY A 39 8.65 -1.52 -5.52
N SER A 40 7.34 -1.59 -5.79
CA SER A 40 6.33 -1.95 -4.79
C SER A 40 6.32 -3.44 -4.43
N LYS A 41 6.94 -4.31 -5.25
CA LYS A 41 7.00 -5.76 -5.02
C LYS A 41 8.34 -6.16 -4.40
N GLU A 42 8.46 -5.95 -3.09
CA GLU A 42 9.69 -6.20 -2.31
C GLU A 42 10.31 -7.56 -2.61
N GLY A 43 9.53 -8.66 -2.58
CA GLY A 43 10.06 -10.00 -2.85
C GLY A 43 10.66 -10.19 -4.25
N ILE A 44 10.15 -9.49 -5.27
CA ILE A 44 10.74 -9.53 -6.62
C ILE A 44 12.03 -8.71 -6.65
N MET A 45 12.05 -7.54 -6.02
CA MET A 45 13.23 -6.70 -5.89
C MET A 45 14.35 -7.45 -5.13
N ASP A 46 14.02 -8.08 -4.00
CA ASP A 46 14.94 -8.91 -3.22
C ASP A 46 15.52 -10.05 -4.04
N THR A 47 14.69 -10.71 -4.86
CA THR A 47 15.15 -11.77 -5.76
C THR A 47 16.12 -11.19 -6.80
N LEU A 48 15.72 -10.11 -7.49
CA LEU A 48 16.46 -9.48 -8.59
C LEU A 48 17.86 -9.00 -8.18
N PHE A 49 18.01 -8.47 -6.95
CA PHE A 49 19.28 -7.95 -6.45
C PHE A 49 20.02 -8.92 -5.49
N GLY A 50 19.32 -9.86 -4.86
CA GLY A 50 19.84 -10.76 -3.83
C GLY A 50 20.14 -12.20 -4.29
N SER A 51 19.61 -12.64 -5.43
CA SER A 51 19.84 -14.00 -5.94
C SER A 51 21.00 -14.07 -6.93
N ARG A 52 21.93 -15.02 -6.73
CA ARG A 52 23.05 -15.27 -7.67
C ARG A 52 22.63 -15.62 -9.10
N LYS A 53 21.39 -16.07 -9.28
CA LYS A 53 20.85 -16.44 -10.60
C LYS A 53 20.34 -15.23 -11.40
N GLU A 54 20.17 -14.08 -10.75
CA GLU A 54 19.59 -12.88 -11.34
C GLU A 54 20.66 -11.93 -11.89
N ALA A 55 20.29 -11.16 -12.93
CA ALA A 55 21.24 -10.28 -13.64
C ALA A 55 21.79 -9.14 -12.76
N PHE A 56 21.00 -8.69 -11.79
CA PHE A 56 21.34 -7.57 -10.91
C PHE A 56 21.90 -8.02 -9.55
N TYR A 57 22.33 -9.28 -9.42
CA TYR A 57 22.97 -9.76 -8.20
C TYR A 57 24.08 -8.83 -7.74
N ARG A 58 23.97 -8.34 -6.48
CA ARG A 58 24.89 -7.40 -5.83
C ARG A 58 25.20 -6.13 -6.64
N PHE A 59 24.31 -5.73 -7.55
CA PHE A 59 24.50 -4.48 -8.31
C PHE A 59 24.20 -3.24 -7.48
N ALA A 60 23.25 -3.34 -6.55
CA ALA A 60 22.81 -2.27 -5.69
C ALA A 60 22.73 -2.74 -4.23
N THR A 61 22.79 -1.79 -3.31
CA THR A 61 22.47 -2.01 -1.90
C THR A 61 20.97 -1.90 -1.71
N ILE A 62 20.37 -2.92 -1.09
CA ILE A 62 18.95 -2.91 -0.75
C ILE A 62 18.75 -1.97 0.45
N LEU A 63 17.89 -0.98 0.30
CA LEU A 63 17.51 -0.05 1.36
C LEU A 63 16.00 -0.23 1.65
N PRO A 64 15.63 -0.93 2.72
CA PRO A 64 14.23 -1.08 3.09
C PRO A 64 13.65 0.27 3.50
N ILE A 65 12.42 0.56 3.06
CA ILE A 65 11.69 1.76 3.45
C ILE A 65 10.83 1.40 4.67
N PRO A 66 11.16 1.87 5.88
CA PRO A 66 10.39 1.54 7.06
C PRO A 66 9.02 2.24 7.03
N LEU A 67 8.09 1.69 7.80
CA LEU A 67 6.84 2.38 8.11
C LEU A 67 7.13 3.73 8.78
N ILE A 68 6.32 4.74 8.46
CA ILE A 68 6.42 6.06 9.08
C ILE A 68 5.97 5.94 10.54
N PRO A 69 6.80 6.35 11.51
CA PRO A 69 6.43 6.30 12.93
C PRO A 69 5.17 7.11 13.22
N GLU A 70 4.31 6.60 14.12
CA GLU A 70 3.04 7.26 14.50
C GLU A 70 3.25 8.74 14.88
N ASN A 71 4.25 9.05 15.71
CA ASN A 71 4.53 10.43 16.13
C ASN A 71 4.95 11.34 14.96
N ALA A 72 5.67 10.81 13.96
CA ALA A 72 6.05 11.56 12.78
C ALA A 72 4.82 11.88 11.92
N TRP A 73 3.92 10.90 11.79
CA TRP A 73 2.62 11.08 11.14
C TRP A 73 1.76 12.14 11.83
N ILE A 74 1.61 12.04 13.16
CA ILE A 74 0.79 12.98 13.94
C ILE A 74 1.32 14.40 13.77
N LYS A 75 2.63 14.58 13.95
CA LYS A 75 3.30 15.87 13.76
C LYS A 75 3.02 16.42 12.35
N TYR A 76 3.27 15.62 11.32
CA TYR A 76 3.08 16.01 9.93
C TYR A 76 1.64 16.45 9.63
N ILE A 77 0.64 15.68 10.08
CA ILE A 77 -0.77 15.97 9.80
C ILE A 77 -1.24 17.22 10.55
N ILE A 78 -0.89 17.35 11.84
CA ILE A 78 -1.22 18.54 12.64
C ILE A 78 -0.61 19.78 11.98
N GLU A 79 0.67 19.73 11.62
CA GLU A 79 1.36 20.82 10.94
C GLU A 79 0.65 21.15 9.62
N LYS A 80 0.34 20.16 8.78
CA LYS A 80 -0.30 20.38 7.47
C LYS A 80 -1.68 21.04 7.58
N PHE A 81 -2.50 20.64 8.56
CA PHE A 81 -3.79 21.28 8.82
C PHE A 81 -3.61 22.69 9.40
N SER A 82 -2.68 22.88 10.33
CA SER A 82 -2.44 24.19 10.95
C SER A 82 -2.00 25.26 9.94
N HIS A 83 -1.21 24.90 8.92
CA HIS A 83 -0.82 25.79 7.80
C HIS A 83 -2.03 26.27 6.98
N ARG A 84 -3.18 25.59 7.08
CA ARG A 84 -4.45 25.98 6.45
C ARG A 84 -5.41 26.65 7.42
N GLY A 85 -4.97 26.98 8.64
CA GLY A 85 -5.82 27.54 9.69
C GLY A 85 -6.80 26.53 10.29
N ILE A 86 -6.60 25.23 10.05
CA ILE A 86 -7.47 24.17 10.56
C ILE A 86 -6.94 23.69 11.92
N LYS A 87 -7.82 23.71 12.93
CA LYS A 87 -7.56 23.24 14.29
C LYS A 87 -7.87 21.76 14.41
N THR A 88 -7.01 21.03 15.11
CA THR A 88 -7.18 19.61 15.39
C THR A 88 -6.44 19.24 16.66
N GLU A 89 -6.82 18.11 17.24
CA GLU A 89 -6.22 17.58 18.46
C GLU A 89 -5.42 16.31 18.17
N TYR A 90 -4.39 16.07 18.99
CA TYR A 90 -3.55 14.88 18.91
C TYR A 90 -4.38 13.58 18.85
N GLN A 91 -5.39 13.46 19.71
CA GLN A 91 -6.20 12.23 19.82
C GLN A 91 -7.02 11.96 18.56
N ILE A 92 -7.48 13.01 17.88
CA ILE A 92 -8.23 12.88 16.62
C ILE A 92 -7.30 12.35 15.52
N ILE A 93 -6.10 12.91 15.40
CA ILE A 93 -5.14 12.44 14.39
C ILE A 93 -4.68 11.02 14.70
N LYS A 94 -4.51 10.67 15.98
CA LYS A 94 -4.22 9.30 16.41
C LYS A 94 -5.34 8.33 16.03
N GLU A 95 -6.61 8.71 16.21
CA GLU A 95 -7.74 7.89 15.72
C GLU A 95 -7.66 7.71 14.20
N ILE A 96 -7.30 8.78 13.47
CA ILE A 96 -7.19 8.70 12.01
C ILE A 96 -6.14 7.66 11.59
N LEU A 97 -4.98 7.69 12.23
CA LEU A 97 -3.88 6.76 11.97
C LEU A 97 -4.23 5.33 12.37
N SER A 98 -4.87 5.14 13.53
CA SER A 98 -5.29 3.81 13.99
C SER A 98 -6.23 3.12 13.00
N ARG A 99 -7.17 3.87 12.40
CA ARG A 99 -8.12 3.31 11.42
C ARG A 99 -7.49 3.10 10.04
N THR A 100 -6.51 3.92 9.66
CA THR A 100 -5.84 3.83 8.34
C THR A 100 -4.61 2.93 8.35
N GLY A 101 -4.16 2.49 9.53
CA GLY A 101 -2.94 1.72 9.73
C GLY A 101 -1.65 2.52 9.49
N GLY A 102 -1.74 3.85 9.34
CA GLY A 102 -0.60 4.71 8.98
C GLY A 102 -0.06 4.48 7.56
N HIS A 103 -0.81 3.78 6.69
CA HIS A 103 -0.42 3.59 5.30
C HIS A 103 -0.50 4.93 4.54
N PRO A 104 0.59 5.41 3.90
CA PRO A 104 0.63 6.76 3.36
C PRO A 104 -0.52 7.13 2.42
N GLN A 105 -0.87 6.25 1.49
CA GLN A 105 -1.97 6.51 0.58
C GLN A 105 -3.32 6.60 1.31
N ASN A 106 -3.61 5.66 2.21
CA ASN A 106 -4.90 5.58 2.88
C ASN A 106 -5.07 6.76 3.86
N THR A 107 -4.04 6.99 4.69
CA THR A 107 -4.00 8.11 5.64
C THR A 107 -4.17 9.45 4.93
N MET A 108 -3.49 9.66 3.80
CA MET A 108 -3.56 10.92 3.07
C MET A 108 -4.90 11.12 2.36
N VAL A 109 -5.52 10.07 1.80
CA VAL A 109 -6.86 10.18 1.19
C VAL A 109 -7.89 10.55 2.25
N VAL A 110 -7.87 9.90 3.43
CA VAL A 110 -8.76 10.26 4.55
C VAL A 110 -8.56 11.71 4.97
N CYS A 111 -7.30 12.16 5.14
CA CYS A 111 -7.01 13.54 5.48
C CYS A 111 -7.51 14.53 4.41
N SER A 112 -7.44 14.15 3.13
CA SER A 112 -7.95 14.97 2.03
C SER A 112 -9.47 15.08 2.05
N GLU A 113 -10.19 13.98 2.28
CA GLU A 113 -11.65 14.00 2.39
C GLU A 113 -12.12 14.79 3.60
N ILE A 114 -11.41 14.69 4.74
CA ILE A 114 -11.63 15.53 5.92
C ILE A 114 -11.45 17.02 5.57
N PHE A 115 -10.37 17.34 4.84
CA PHE A 115 -10.09 18.70 4.42
C PHE A 115 -11.21 19.27 3.52
N TYR A 116 -11.68 18.51 2.54
CA TYR A 116 -12.77 18.94 1.67
C TYR A 116 -14.09 19.07 2.42
N ALA A 117 -14.41 18.14 3.31
CA ALA A 117 -15.60 18.23 4.16
C ALA A 117 -15.62 19.49 5.03
N LEU A 118 -14.46 19.92 5.55
CA LEU A 118 -14.34 21.18 6.29
C LEU A 118 -14.61 22.40 5.41
N ILE A 119 -14.03 22.44 4.21
CA ILE A 119 -14.23 23.55 3.26
C ILE A 119 -15.72 23.67 2.91
N GLU A 120 -16.38 22.56 2.59
CA GLU A 120 -17.80 22.55 2.24
C GLU A 120 -18.70 23.00 3.39
N ALA A 121 -18.34 22.62 4.62
CA ALA A 121 -19.06 23.04 5.82
C ALA A 121 -18.77 24.49 6.25
N GLY A 122 -17.76 25.13 5.67
CA GLY A 122 -17.27 26.44 6.13
C GLY A 122 -16.62 26.38 7.52
N GLU A 123 -16.15 25.21 7.92
CA GLU A 123 -15.60 24.93 9.26
C GLU A 123 -14.08 24.88 9.23
N ASN A 124 -13.45 25.17 10.37
CA ASN A 124 -11.99 25.14 10.51
C ASN A 124 -11.51 24.25 11.65
N THR A 125 -12.37 23.41 12.22
CA THR A 125 -12.02 22.53 13.33
C THR A 125 -12.38 21.10 13.00
N ILE A 126 -11.42 20.19 13.07
CA ILE A 126 -11.67 18.76 12.88
C ILE A 126 -12.43 18.24 14.10
N THR A 127 -13.67 17.82 13.89
CA THR A 127 -14.51 17.17 14.90
C THR A 127 -14.66 15.67 14.59
N PRO A 128 -15.06 14.83 15.56
CA PRO A 128 -15.35 13.43 15.31
C PRO A 128 -16.41 13.20 14.21
N GLY A 129 -17.35 14.15 14.03
CA GLY A 129 -18.34 14.11 12.96
C GLY A 129 -17.71 14.28 11.57
N ILE A 130 -16.83 15.26 11.42
CA ILE A 130 -16.09 15.49 10.16
C ILE A 130 -15.17 14.31 9.84
N VAL A 131 -14.52 13.74 10.86
CA VAL A 131 -13.67 12.54 10.69
C VAL A 131 -14.49 11.39 10.13
N ARG A 132 -15.67 11.11 10.70
CA ARG A 132 -16.58 10.06 10.21
C ARG A 132 -16.99 10.31 8.77
N LEU A 133 -17.38 11.54 8.44
CA LEU A 133 -17.73 11.92 7.08
C LEU A 133 -16.57 11.70 6.10
N GLY A 134 -15.35 12.11 6.48
CA GLY A 134 -14.16 11.88 5.67
C GLY A 134 -13.86 10.40 5.43
N TYR A 135 -14.10 9.53 6.43
CA TYR A 135 -14.02 8.09 6.26
C TYR A 135 -15.04 7.55 5.28
N ASP A 136 -16.31 7.91 5.44
CA ASP A 136 -17.40 7.42 4.59
C ASP A 136 -17.16 7.82 3.13
N ARG A 137 -16.72 9.06 2.89
CA ARG A 137 -16.31 9.54 1.55
C ARG A 137 -15.11 8.78 1.01
N THR A 138 -14.09 8.57 1.84
CA THR A 138 -12.91 7.80 1.44
C THR A 138 -13.28 6.38 0.99
N LEU A 139 -14.19 5.71 1.72
CA LEU A 139 -14.66 4.38 1.34
C LEU A 139 -15.36 4.39 -0.02
N ILE A 140 -16.19 5.40 -0.30
CA ILE A 140 -16.82 5.58 -1.61
C ILE A 140 -15.74 5.78 -2.69
N THR A 141 -14.79 6.70 -2.47
CA THR A 141 -13.69 6.99 -3.40
C THR A 141 -12.84 5.76 -3.71
N LEU A 142 -12.58 4.92 -2.71
CA LEU A 142 -11.76 3.71 -2.87
C LEU A 142 -12.56 2.46 -3.25
N THR A 143 -13.90 2.53 -3.30
CA THR A 143 -14.76 1.39 -3.66
C THR A 143 -14.33 0.71 -4.96
N PRO A 144 -14.08 1.41 -6.08
CA PRO A 144 -13.67 0.76 -7.32
C PRO A 144 -12.35 -0.02 -7.19
N VAL A 145 -11.39 0.51 -6.43
CA VAL A 145 -10.10 -0.14 -6.17
C VAL A 145 -10.30 -1.39 -5.33
N TYR A 146 -11.14 -1.31 -4.29
CA TYR A 146 -11.47 -2.45 -3.46
C TYR A 146 -12.23 -3.53 -4.22
N ASP A 147 -13.15 -3.15 -5.10
CA ASP A 147 -13.88 -4.08 -5.95
C ASP A 147 -12.94 -4.81 -6.92
N GLU A 148 -11.98 -4.11 -7.53
CA GLU A 148 -10.97 -4.74 -8.38
C GLU A 148 -10.09 -5.74 -7.60
N ILE A 149 -9.64 -5.36 -6.40
CA ILE A 149 -8.88 -6.25 -5.51
C ILE A 149 -9.72 -7.48 -5.15
N LEU A 150 -10.98 -7.26 -4.75
CA LEU A 150 -11.89 -8.33 -4.38
C LEU A 150 -12.15 -9.24 -5.58
N ASP A 151 -12.41 -8.71 -6.77
CA ASP A 151 -12.65 -9.51 -7.98
C ASP A 151 -11.44 -10.37 -8.32
N LYS A 152 -10.21 -9.83 -8.25
CA LYS A 152 -8.97 -10.59 -8.43
C LYS A 152 -8.82 -11.72 -7.42
N LEU A 153 -9.11 -11.47 -6.14
CA LEU A 153 -9.05 -12.49 -5.08
C LEU A 153 -10.16 -13.54 -5.25
N SER A 154 -11.31 -13.13 -5.78
CA SER A 154 -12.52 -13.95 -5.89
C SER A 154 -12.56 -14.85 -7.11
N GLN A 155 -11.50 -14.82 -7.95
CA GLN A 155 -11.34 -15.76 -9.05
C GLN A 155 -11.29 -17.22 -8.59
N ARG A 156 -10.96 -17.47 -7.31
CA ARG A 156 -11.04 -18.80 -6.70
C ARG A 156 -12.32 -18.98 -5.90
N PHE A 157 -12.94 -20.15 -6.07
CA PHE A 157 -14.15 -20.55 -5.37
C PHE A 157 -14.00 -20.40 -3.84
N LYS A 158 -15.05 -19.90 -3.18
CA LYS A 158 -15.15 -19.68 -1.71
C LYS A 158 -14.25 -18.62 -1.07
N VAL A 159 -13.36 -17.95 -1.82
CA VAL A 159 -12.49 -16.89 -1.23
C VAL A 159 -13.29 -15.73 -0.64
N ARG A 160 -14.35 -15.24 -1.32
CA ARG A 160 -15.24 -14.19 -0.76
C ARG A 160 -15.92 -14.62 0.53
N ASP A 161 -16.43 -15.85 0.56
CA ASP A 161 -17.15 -16.39 1.73
C ASP A 161 -16.20 -16.49 2.92
N VAL A 162 -14.98 -16.97 2.70
CA VAL A 162 -13.93 -17.05 3.72
C VAL A 162 -13.50 -15.67 4.20
N LEU A 163 -13.23 -14.72 3.28
CA LEU A 163 -12.92 -13.32 3.63
C LEU A 163 -13.99 -12.69 4.51
N LYS A 164 -15.27 -12.80 4.12
CA LYS A 164 -16.40 -12.26 4.89
C LYS A 164 -16.46 -12.84 6.30
N ARG A 165 -16.14 -14.13 6.46
CA ARG A 165 -16.11 -14.80 7.76
C ARG A 165 -14.96 -14.31 8.62
N ILE A 166 -13.75 -14.18 8.07
CA ILE A 166 -12.58 -13.63 8.76
C ILE A 166 -12.88 -12.22 9.26
N VAL A 167 -13.40 -11.35 8.39
CA VAL A 167 -13.74 -9.96 8.75
C VAL A 167 -14.84 -9.89 9.81
N SER A 168 -15.75 -10.86 9.85
CA SER A 168 -16.83 -10.94 10.84
C SER A 168 -16.42 -11.69 12.13
N ASP A 169 -15.15 -12.01 12.31
CA ASP A 169 -14.63 -12.83 13.42
C ASP A 169 -15.37 -14.18 13.59
N LYS A 170 -15.73 -14.81 12.45
CA LYS A 170 -16.41 -16.11 12.40
C LYS A 170 -15.43 -17.19 11.97
N SER A 171 -15.57 -18.39 12.54
CA SER A 171 -14.80 -19.57 12.13
C SER A 171 -14.82 -19.75 10.60
N VAL A 172 -13.66 -19.88 9.98
CA VAL A 172 -13.53 -20.09 8.53
C VAL A 172 -14.15 -21.42 8.09
N TYR A 173 -14.13 -22.41 8.98
CA TYR A 173 -14.75 -23.71 8.76
C TYR A 173 -16.22 -23.67 9.19
N ALA A 174 -17.12 -23.71 8.20
CA ALA A 174 -18.57 -23.75 8.42
C ALA A 174 -19.13 -25.14 8.06
N LYS A 175 -20.25 -25.55 8.66
CA LYS A 175 -20.94 -26.82 8.31
C LYS A 175 -21.24 -26.96 6.81
N ASN A 176 -21.43 -25.84 6.10
CA ASN A 176 -21.79 -25.81 4.67
C ASN A 176 -20.59 -25.51 3.75
N ILE A 177 -19.36 -25.54 4.26
CA ILE A 177 -18.13 -25.33 3.46
C ILE A 177 -17.24 -26.55 3.60
N ASN A 178 -16.82 -27.12 2.48
CA ASN A 178 -15.86 -28.22 2.48
C ASN A 178 -14.55 -27.74 3.15
N PRO A 179 -14.03 -28.44 4.18
CA PRO A 179 -12.82 -28.03 4.89
C PRO A 179 -11.60 -27.84 3.97
N ASN A 180 -11.49 -28.64 2.90
CA ASN A 180 -10.39 -28.51 1.94
C ASN A 180 -10.53 -27.26 1.07
N GLU A 181 -11.75 -26.83 0.75
CA GLU A 181 -11.99 -25.59 0.02
C GLU A 181 -11.71 -24.37 0.90
N ALA A 182 -12.16 -24.40 2.16
CA ALA A 182 -11.83 -23.39 3.15
C ALA A 182 -10.31 -23.25 3.33
N LYS A 183 -9.59 -24.37 3.47
CA LYS A 183 -8.14 -24.39 3.55
C LYS A 183 -7.48 -23.78 2.32
N ARG A 184 -7.85 -24.21 1.10
CA ARG A 184 -7.30 -23.67 -0.15
C ARG A 184 -7.57 -22.16 -0.31
N ALA A 185 -8.71 -21.68 0.16
CA ALA A 185 -9.03 -20.25 0.16
C ALA A 185 -8.14 -19.49 1.15
N VAL A 186 -7.93 -20.01 2.36
CA VAL A 186 -6.99 -19.43 3.33
C VAL A 186 -5.57 -19.42 2.77
N ASP A 187 -5.07 -20.54 2.25
CA ASP A 187 -3.73 -20.64 1.66
C ASP A 187 -3.55 -19.62 0.52
N HIS A 188 -4.59 -19.42 -0.29
CA HIS A 188 -4.58 -18.41 -1.34
C HIS A 188 -4.47 -17.00 -0.78
N LEU A 189 -5.26 -16.66 0.23
CA LEU A 189 -5.21 -15.34 0.86
C LEU A 189 -3.86 -15.07 1.52
N VAL A 190 -3.29 -16.06 2.22
CA VAL A 190 -1.97 -15.95 2.84
C VAL A 190 -0.88 -15.76 1.79
N SER A 191 -0.98 -16.40 0.62
CA SER A 191 -0.02 -16.19 -0.48
C SER A 191 -0.05 -14.79 -1.12
N LYS A 192 -1.00 -13.93 -0.71
CA LYS A 192 -1.17 -12.56 -1.20
C LYS A 192 -0.81 -11.50 -0.15
N LEU A 193 -0.52 -11.93 1.09
CA LEU A 193 0.08 -11.09 2.14
C LEU A 193 1.60 -11.05 1.94
#